data_AF-A0A9X3EXI8-F1
#
_entry.id   AF-A0A9X3EXI8-F1
#
_cell.length_a   1.000
_cell.length_b   1.000
_cell.length_c   1.000
_cell.angle_alpha   90.00
_cell.angle_beta   90.00
_cell.angle_gamma   90.00
#
_symmetry.space_group_name_H-M   'P 1'
#
loop_
_entity.id
_entity.type
_entity.pdbx_description
1 polymer ?
#
loop_
_entity_poly.entity_id
_entity_poly.type
_entity_poly.pdbx_seq_one_letter_code
_entity_poly.pdbx_strand_id
1 'polypeptide(L)'
;MRTNGREPMVTMAAAGLGLTCLPRFLGDRAPNLRLLPTPVPGPRRQLWLGVHRDARSVPRVKASAAFLAEGIGRLAWALGSA
;
A
#
# COMPACT_ATOMS: atom_id res chain seq x y z
N MET A 1 -9.39 4.17 -18.45
CA MET A 1 -8.83 2.79 -18.48
C MET A 1 -8.88 2.20 -17.08
N ARG A 2 -9.27 0.93 -16.93
CA ARG A 2 -9.33 0.25 -15.63
C ARG A 2 -8.19 -0.76 -15.55
N THR A 3 -7.48 -0.77 -14.42
CA THR A 3 -6.44 -1.75 -14.11
C THR A 3 -6.50 -2.07 -12.61
N ASN A 4 -6.03 -3.24 -12.20
CA ASN A 4 -5.96 -3.67 -10.80
C ASN A 4 -4.53 -3.61 -10.22
N GLY A 5 -3.53 -3.35 -11.06
CA GLY A 5 -2.15 -3.12 -10.63
C GLY A 5 -1.95 -1.66 -10.25
N ARG A 6 -1.11 -1.38 -9.25
CA ARG A 6 -0.78 0.00 -8.85
C ARG A 6 0.43 0.53 -9.63
N GLU A 7 1.35 -0.33 -9.99
CA GLU A 7 2.53 -0.03 -10.80
C GLU A 7 2.12 0.44 -12.21
N PRO A 8 1.20 -0.23 -12.93
CA PRO A 8 0.68 0.28 -14.19
C PRO A 8 -0.04 1.62 -14.04
N MET A 9 -0.77 1.84 -12.93
CA MET A 9 -1.43 3.14 -12.70
C MET A 9 -0.42 4.28 -12.58
N VAL A 10 0.72 4.06 -11.91
CA VAL A 10 1.81 5.04 -11.84
C VAL A 10 2.32 5.35 -13.24
N THR A 11 2.73 4.33 -14.00
CA THR A 11 3.29 4.49 -15.34
C THR A 11 2.34 5.22 -16.28
N MET A 12 1.05 4.92 -16.21
CA MET A 12 0.04 5.57 -17.05
C MET A 12 -0.18 7.04 -16.70
N ALA A 13 -0.30 7.37 -15.42
CA ALA A 13 -0.46 8.75 -14.98
C ALA A 13 0.80 9.57 -15.28
N ALA A 14 1.97 8.96 -15.09
CA ALA A 14 3.28 9.49 -15.45
C ALA A 14 3.40 9.79 -16.95
N ALA A 15 2.75 8.97 -17.79
CA ALA A 15 2.67 9.16 -19.23
C ALA A 15 1.57 10.16 -19.67
N GLY A 16 0.90 10.83 -18.73
CA GLY A 16 -0.12 11.83 -19.05
C GLY A 16 -1.48 11.27 -19.45
N LEU A 17 -1.75 9.98 -19.23
CA LEU A 17 -3.02 9.34 -19.59
C LEU A 17 -4.18 9.68 -18.64
N GLY A 18 -3.96 10.56 -17.66
CA GLY A 18 -4.99 11.10 -16.77
C GLY A 18 -4.60 11.09 -15.29
N LEU A 19 -5.60 11.19 -14.43
CA LEU A 19 -5.47 11.18 -12.97
C LEU A 19 -5.70 9.79 -12.39
N THR A 20 -5.03 9.49 -11.27
CA THR A 20 -5.18 8.20 -10.58
C THR A 20 -5.06 8.36 -9.06
N CYS A 21 -5.73 7.47 -8.31
CA CYS A 21 -5.62 7.40 -6.85
C CYS A 21 -4.57 6.35 -6.47
N LEU A 22 -3.44 6.80 -5.90
CA LEU A 22 -2.32 5.95 -5.52
C LEU A 22 -2.08 5.96 -4.01
N PRO A 23 -1.54 4.88 -3.43
CA PRO A 23 -0.94 4.95 -2.11
C PRO A 23 0.21 5.97 -2.09
N ARG A 24 0.31 6.77 -1.03
CA ARG A 24 1.31 7.85 -0.89
C ARG A 24 2.74 7.35 -1.04
N PHE A 25 3.11 6.23 -0.40
CA PHE A 25 4.45 5.63 -0.54
C PHE A 25 4.84 5.25 -1.98
N LEU A 26 3.88 5.11 -2.88
CA LEU A 26 4.11 4.79 -4.27
C LEU A 26 4.07 6.04 -5.14
N GLY A 27 3.04 6.88 -4.96
CA GLY A 27 2.88 8.13 -5.72
C GLY A 27 3.99 9.14 -5.43
N ASP A 28 4.41 9.26 -4.18
CA ASP A 28 5.38 10.27 -3.73
C ASP A 28 6.81 9.94 -4.20
N ARG A 29 7.06 8.69 -4.58
CA ARG A 29 8.34 8.25 -5.15
C ARG A 29 8.42 8.42 -6.67
N ALA A 30 7.30 8.73 -7.33
CA ALA A 30 7.26 8.90 -8.77
C ALA A 30 7.62 10.36 -9.13
N PRO A 31 8.78 10.62 -9.75
CA PRO A 31 9.30 11.99 -9.92
C PRO A 31 8.45 12.87 -10.85
N ASN A 32 7.70 12.26 -11.75
CA ASN A 32 6.83 12.94 -12.72
C ASN A 32 5.35 12.95 -12.31
N LEU A 33 5.03 12.60 -11.07
CA LEU A 33 3.69 12.74 -10.52
C LEU A 33 3.64 13.91 -9.52
N ARG A 34 2.50 14.58 -9.52
CA ARG A 34 2.16 15.62 -8.55
C ARG A 34 0.93 15.18 -7.76
N LEU A 35 0.98 15.31 -6.45
CA LEU A 35 -0.20 15.17 -5.61
C LEU A 35 -1.20 16.29 -5.92
N LEU A 36 -2.46 15.92 -6.13
CA LEU A 36 -3.56 16.88 -6.21
C LEU A 36 -4.28 16.94 -4.86
N PRO A 37 -4.50 18.14 -4.29
CA PRO A 37 -5.31 18.30 -3.10
C PRO A 37 -6.76 17.90 -3.39
N THR A 38 -7.37 17.15 -2.46
CA THR A 38 -8.77 16.73 -2.54
C THR A 38 -9.58 17.35 -1.42
N PRO A 39 -10.85 17.72 -1.65
CA PRO A 39 -11.70 18.33 -0.62
C PRO A 39 -12.06 17.36 0.51
N VAL A 40 -11.91 16.07 0.28
CA VAL A 40 -12.11 15.00 1.26
C VAL A 40 -10.84 14.16 1.40
N PRO A 41 -10.59 13.55 2.57
CA PRO A 41 -9.47 12.63 2.73
C PRO A 41 -9.52 11.48 1.72
N GLY A 42 -8.34 11.07 1.26
CA GLY A 42 -8.20 9.92 0.37
C GLY A 42 -8.71 8.62 1.02
N PRO A 43 -9.05 7.60 0.21
CA PRO A 43 -9.52 6.33 0.72
C PRO A 43 -8.45 5.66 1.60
N ARG A 44 -8.82 5.33 2.84
CA ARG A 44 -7.96 4.59 3.76
C ARG A 44 -8.02 3.10 3.47
N ARG A 45 -6.88 2.42 3.61
CA ARG A 45 -6.78 0.97 3.45
C ARG A 45 -6.24 0.36 4.73
N GLN A 46 -6.98 -0.60 5.26
CA GLN A 46 -6.53 -1.43 6.38
C GLN A 46 -5.74 -2.61 5.81
N LEU A 47 -4.58 -2.89 6.41
CA LEU A 47 -3.75 -4.04 6.07
C LEU A 47 -3.98 -5.14 7.11
N TRP A 48 -4.20 -6.36 6.63
CA TRP A 48 -4.44 -7.53 7.46
C TRP A 48 -3.36 -8.58 7.20
N LEU A 49 -2.86 -9.18 8.28
CA LEU A 49 -1.98 -10.36 8.20
C LEU A 49 -2.79 -11.60 8.58
N GLY A 50 -3.26 -12.32 7.57
CA GLY A 50 -4.06 -13.54 7.74
C GLY A 50 -3.19 -14.79 7.79
N VAL A 51 -3.52 -15.72 8.69
CA VAL A 51 -2.92 -17.06 8.76
C VAL A 51 -4.06 -18.07 8.88
N HIS A 52 -4.00 -19.19 8.17
CA HIS A 52 -4.98 -20.27 8.31
C HIS A 52 -5.03 -20.76 9.76
N ARG A 53 -6.24 -21.03 10.28
CA ARG A 53 -6.46 -21.39 11.70
C ARG A 53 -5.51 -22.49 12.17
N ASP A 54 -5.38 -23.54 11.39
CA ASP A 54 -4.57 -24.72 11.75
C ASP A 54 -3.06 -24.45 11.66
N ALA A 55 -2.65 -23.51 10.81
CA ALA A 55 -1.26 -23.13 10.67
C ALA A 55 -0.80 -22.16 11.77
N ARG A 56 -1.73 -21.48 12.46
CA ARG A 56 -1.41 -20.44 13.45
C ARG A 56 -0.62 -20.96 14.65
N SER A 57 -0.77 -22.22 15.02
CA SER A 57 -0.04 -22.85 16.13
C SER A 57 1.35 -23.37 15.74
N VAL A 58 1.64 -23.49 14.43
CA VAL A 58 2.92 -24.01 13.95
C VAL A 58 4.04 -23.01 14.30
N PRO A 59 5.11 -23.43 15.00
CA PRO A 59 6.12 -22.50 15.54
C PRO A 59 6.73 -21.55 14.49
N ARG A 60 7.13 -22.08 13.32
CA ARG A 60 7.68 -21.26 12.23
C ARG A 60 6.68 -20.21 11.71
N VAL A 61 5.40 -20.57 11.63
CA VAL A 61 4.35 -19.66 11.13
C VAL A 61 4.10 -18.54 12.13
N LYS A 62 4.03 -18.87 13.43
CA LYS A 62 3.91 -17.88 14.49
C LYS A 62 5.10 -16.92 14.49
N ALA A 63 6.33 -17.44 14.36
CA ALA A 63 7.54 -16.63 14.30
C ALA A 63 7.56 -15.69 13.08
N SER A 64 7.24 -16.21 11.89
CA SER A 64 7.16 -15.39 10.67
C SER A 64 6.06 -14.32 10.77
N ALA A 65 4.88 -14.67 11.29
CA ALA A 65 3.79 -13.71 11.46
C ALA A 65 4.14 -12.59 12.45
N ALA A 66 4.81 -12.92 13.56
CA ALA A 66 5.29 -11.94 14.52
C ALA A 66 6.34 -11.01 13.88
N PHE A 67 7.33 -11.57 13.18
CA PHE A 67 8.35 -10.80 12.47
C PHE A 67 7.75 -9.84 11.44
N LEU A 68 6.81 -10.32 10.62
CA LEU A 68 6.13 -9.49 9.62
C LEU A 68 5.29 -8.39 10.27
N ALA A 69 4.55 -8.70 11.34
CA ALA A 69 3.75 -7.71 12.06
C ALA A 69 4.64 -6.59 12.64
N GLU A 70 5.77 -6.95 13.23
CA GLU A 70 6.74 -5.99 13.77
C GLU A 70 7.37 -5.13 12.67
N GLY A 71 7.84 -5.76 11.59
CA GLY A 71 8.46 -5.08 10.46
C GLY A 71 7.51 -4.13 9.74
N ILE A 72 6.26 -4.55 9.51
CA ILE A 72 5.21 -3.71 8.93
C ILE A 72 4.84 -2.58 9.89
N GLY A 73 4.79 -2.85 11.21
CA GLY A 73 4.54 -1.84 12.23
C GLY A 73 5.55 -0.70 12.18
N ARG A 74 6.85 -0.99 11.98
CA ARG A 74 7.89 0.03 11.77
C ARG A 74 7.68 0.86 10.51
N LEU A 75 7.07 0.29 9.47
CA LEU A 75 6.77 0.94 8.21
C LEU A 75 5.39 1.60 8.21
N ALA A 76 4.61 1.49 9.29
CA ALA A 76 3.23 1.97 9.34
C ALA A 76 3.12 3.47 9.01
N TRP A 77 4.11 4.27 9.43
CA TRP A 77 4.16 5.69 9.09
C TRP A 77 4.23 5.89 7.57
N ALA A 78 5.07 5.15 6.86
CA ALA A 78 5.21 5.23 5.41
C ALA A 78 3.96 4.70 4.68
N LEU A 79 3.25 3.74 5.28
CA LEU A 79 2.05 3.13 4.72
C LEU A 79 0.76 3.92 5.01
N GLY A 80 0.75 4.77 6.04
CA GLY A 80 -0.45 5.41 6.59
C GLY A 80 -0.44 6.93 6.65
N SER A 81 0.60 7.60 6.14
CA SER A 81 0.64 9.07 6.10
C SER A 81 -0.20 9.64 4.94
N ALA A 82 -1.52 9.75 5.17
CA ALA A 82 -2.45 10.57 4.39
C ALA A 82 -3.47 11.24 5.33
#